data_AF-A0AAN8PPR3-F1
#
_entry.id   AF-A0AAN8PPR3-F1
#
_cell.length_a   1.000
_cell.length_b   1.000
_cell.length_c   1.000
_cell.angle_alpha   90.00
_cell.angle_beta   90.00
_cell.angle_gamma   90.00
#
_symmetry.space_group_name_H-M   'P 1'
#
loop_
_entity.id
_entity.type
_entity.pdbx_description
1 polymer ?
#
loop_
_entity_poly.entity_id
_entity_poly.type
_entity_poly.pdbx_seq_one_letter_code
_entity_poly.pdbx_strand_id
1 'polypeptide(L)'
;MASSSSATDQEFAETFVKWFYKTINSQNPSLDETPEDFGPQHFWNDISLLFTVNSNVEKFDGFEIVPQKLLALAKEELYLFNPNISTEGVRSKKGPLGQLGISVCGMVHQGNVCLGVFEQDFGLALYPSFENHYKIKRIALKLRSSNVATMPKLEEGKDLLAITVV
;
A
#
# COMPACT_ATOMS: atom_id res chain seq x y z
N MET A 1 -4.17 25.88 16.95
CA MET A 1 -5.16 25.40 15.96
C MET A 1 -4.45 24.40 15.07
N ALA A 2 -4.55 23.10 15.34
CA ALA A 2 -3.82 22.04 14.61
C ALA A 2 -4.61 20.73 14.56
N SER A 3 -5.94 20.82 14.44
CA SER A 3 -6.86 19.69 14.61
C SER A 3 -7.78 19.43 13.42
N SER A 4 -7.62 20.13 12.28
CA SER A 4 -8.45 19.95 11.09
C SER A 4 -7.78 19.20 9.93
N SER A 5 -6.44 19.07 9.92
CA SER A 5 -5.73 18.42 8.81
C SER A 5 -5.63 16.89 8.92
N SER A 6 -5.62 16.33 10.14
CA SER A 6 -5.39 14.89 10.33
C SER A 6 -6.60 14.03 9.94
N ALA A 7 -7.83 14.51 10.18
CA ALA A 7 -9.05 13.78 9.83
C ALA A 7 -9.23 13.65 8.31
N THR A 8 -8.98 14.75 7.58
CA THR A 8 -9.03 14.76 6.11
C THR A 8 -7.90 13.93 5.49
N ASP A 9 -6.69 13.98 6.04
CA ASP A 9 -5.57 13.13 5.61
C ASP A 9 -5.84 11.62 5.88
N GLN A 10 -6.53 11.28 6.98
CA GLN A 10 -6.93 9.90 7.31
C GLN A 10 -8.03 9.38 6.37
N GLU A 11 -9.07 10.16 6.10
CA GLU A 11 -10.14 9.80 5.14
C GLU A 11 -9.57 9.57 3.73
N PHE A 12 -8.62 10.42 3.32
CA PHE A 12 -7.88 10.23 2.09
C PHE A 12 -7.11 8.90 2.10
N ALA A 13 -6.40 8.60 3.18
CA ALA A 13 -5.62 7.36 3.28
C ALA A 13 -6.50 6.10 3.18
N GLU A 14 -7.66 6.09 3.84
CA GLU A 14 -8.62 5.00 3.74
C GLU A 14 -9.18 4.85 2.32
N THR A 15 -9.47 5.97 1.65
CA THR A 15 -9.94 5.99 0.26
C THR A 15 -8.85 5.48 -0.70
N PHE A 16 -7.61 5.92 -0.50
CA PHE A 16 -6.44 5.45 -1.24
C PHE A 16 -6.23 3.94 -1.07
N VAL A 17 -6.29 3.43 0.16
CA VAL A 17 -6.14 1.99 0.46
C VAL A 17 -7.25 1.18 -0.22
N LYS A 18 -8.51 1.63 -0.14
CA LYS A 18 -9.65 0.99 -0.82
C LYS A 18 -9.40 0.89 -2.33
N TRP A 19 -9.02 2.00 -2.95
CA TRP A 19 -8.72 2.03 -4.38
C TRP A 19 -7.56 1.09 -4.71
N PHE A 20 -6.41 1.24 -4.05
CA PHE A 20 -5.20 0.50 -4.38
C PHE A 20 -5.43 -1.02 -4.34
N TYR A 21 -6.01 -1.57 -3.27
CA TYR A 21 -6.21 -3.01 -3.17
C TYR A 21 -7.37 -3.52 -4.02
N LYS A 22 -8.42 -2.71 -4.23
CA LYS A 22 -9.46 -3.07 -5.21
C LYS A 22 -8.85 -3.22 -6.61
N THR A 23 -8.08 -2.21 -7.03
CA THR A 23 -7.41 -2.20 -8.32
C THR A 23 -6.41 -3.35 -8.45
N ILE A 24 -5.56 -3.61 -7.46
CA ILE A 24 -4.62 -4.75 -7.47
C ILE A 24 -5.37 -6.09 -7.50
N ASN A 25 -6.37 -6.30 -6.63
CA ASN A 25 -7.09 -7.57 -6.58
C ASN A 25 -7.87 -7.85 -7.87
N SER A 26 -8.42 -6.83 -8.54
CA SER A 26 -9.11 -6.99 -9.83
C SER A 26 -8.22 -7.58 -10.94
N GLN A 27 -6.90 -7.60 -10.73
CA GLN A 27 -5.94 -8.22 -11.64
C GLN A 27 -5.82 -9.73 -11.43
N ASN A 28 -6.31 -10.25 -10.30
CA ASN A 28 -6.23 -11.67 -9.99
C ASN A 28 -7.24 -12.44 -10.85
N PRO A 29 -6.79 -13.37 -11.72
CA PRO A 29 -7.68 -14.10 -12.63
C PRO A 29 -8.67 -15.04 -11.93
N SER A 30 -8.50 -15.27 -10.63
CA SER A 30 -9.45 -16.04 -9.82
C SER A 30 -10.72 -15.24 -9.48
N LEU A 31 -10.67 -13.91 -9.59
CA LEU A 31 -11.84 -13.05 -9.49
C LEU A 31 -12.41 -12.89 -10.90
N ASP A 32 -13.70 -13.20 -11.09
CA ASP A 32 -14.41 -13.00 -12.34
C ASP A 32 -14.80 -11.51 -12.50
N GLU A 33 -13.79 -10.64 -12.46
CA GLU A 33 -13.92 -9.19 -12.51
C GLU A 33 -13.12 -8.62 -13.70
N THR A 34 -13.59 -7.49 -14.24
CA THR A 34 -12.81 -6.78 -15.26
C THR A 34 -11.64 -6.06 -14.58
N PRO A 35 -10.39 -6.30 -15.02
CA PRO A 35 -9.22 -5.65 -14.41
C PRO A 35 -9.31 -4.13 -14.52
N GLU A 36 -9.14 -3.43 -13.40
CA GLU A 36 -9.07 -1.97 -13.37
C GLU A 36 -7.72 -1.47 -13.95
N ASP A 37 -7.69 -0.21 -14.38
CA ASP A 37 -6.45 0.42 -14.85
C ASP A 37 -5.42 0.54 -13.72
N PHE A 38 -4.23 0.01 -13.95
CA PHE A 38 -3.10 0.10 -13.03
C PHE A 38 -1.79 0.11 -13.80
N GLY A 39 -1.10 1.24 -13.75
CA GLY A 39 0.15 1.38 -14.48
C GLY A 39 1.04 2.50 -13.98
N PRO A 40 2.11 2.80 -14.73
CA PRO A 40 3.14 3.75 -14.33
C PRO A 40 2.63 5.18 -14.07
N GLN A 41 1.45 5.55 -14.60
CA GLN A 41 0.82 6.85 -14.41
C GLN A 41 0.57 7.22 -12.94
N HIS A 42 0.41 6.24 -12.05
CA HIS A 42 0.18 6.46 -10.61
C HIS A 42 1.47 6.68 -9.80
N PHE A 43 2.63 6.53 -10.43
CA PHE A 43 3.93 6.50 -9.77
C PHE A 43 4.81 7.67 -10.19
N TRP A 44 5.72 8.05 -9.30
CA TRP A 44 6.87 8.87 -9.66
C TRP A 44 7.88 8.05 -10.47
N ASN A 45 8.62 8.71 -11.36
CA ASN A 45 9.65 8.06 -12.18
C ASN A 45 10.71 7.34 -11.31
N ASP A 46 11.03 7.90 -10.15
CA ASP A 46 11.98 7.38 -9.17
C ASP A 46 11.34 6.54 -8.05
N ILE A 47 10.19 5.91 -8.31
CA ILE A 47 9.55 4.99 -7.37
C ILE A 47 10.52 3.88 -6.93
N SER A 48 10.43 3.52 -5.65
CA SER A 48 11.13 2.35 -5.09
C SER A 48 10.16 1.48 -4.30
N LEU A 49 10.35 0.16 -4.40
CA LEU A 49 9.66 -0.87 -3.64
C LEU A 49 10.69 -1.67 -2.83
N LEU A 50 10.50 -1.69 -1.51
CA LEU A 50 11.17 -2.62 -0.61
C LEU A 50 10.20 -3.76 -0.28
N PHE A 51 10.48 -4.96 -0.77
CA PHE A 51 9.64 -6.14 -0.57
C PHE A 51 10.30 -7.10 0.41
N THR A 52 9.64 -7.41 1.52
CA THR A 52 10.16 -8.33 2.53
C THR A 52 9.24 -9.53 2.67
N VAL A 53 9.78 -10.74 2.58
CA VAL A 53 9.04 -12.00 2.81
C VAL A 53 9.84 -12.87 3.76
N ASN A 54 9.27 -13.19 4.94
CA ASN A 54 9.92 -14.08 5.94
C ASN A 54 11.39 -13.73 6.23
N SER A 55 11.72 -12.43 6.31
CA SER A 55 13.06 -11.84 6.51
C SER A 55 13.96 -11.71 5.28
N ASN A 56 13.58 -12.27 4.14
CA ASN A 56 14.25 -11.99 2.87
C ASN A 56 13.80 -10.62 2.35
N VAL A 57 14.75 -9.79 1.95
CA VAL A 57 14.48 -8.42 1.50
C VAL A 57 14.95 -8.28 0.05
N GLU A 58 14.03 -7.87 -0.82
CA GLU A 58 14.28 -7.52 -2.21
C GLU A 58 13.94 -6.05 -2.43
N LYS A 59 14.71 -5.38 -3.31
CA LYS A 59 14.49 -3.99 -3.67
C LYS A 59 14.30 -3.86 -5.17
N PHE A 60 13.28 -3.12 -5.56
CA PHE A 60 12.97 -2.79 -6.95
C PHE A 60 12.87 -1.28 -7.10
N ASP A 61 13.39 -0.74 -8.20
CA ASP A 61 13.38 0.69 -8.47
C ASP A 61 12.86 0.94 -9.89
N GLY A 62 12.20 2.08 -10.10
CA GLY A 62 11.75 2.54 -11.40
C GLY A 62 10.27 2.27 -11.69
N PHE A 63 9.66 3.26 -12.35
CA PHE A 63 8.23 3.32 -12.65
C PHE A 63 7.73 2.26 -13.64
N GLU A 64 8.63 1.56 -14.34
CA GLU A 64 8.27 0.42 -15.20
C GLU A 64 8.26 -0.90 -14.41
N ILE A 65 9.22 -1.08 -13.49
CA ILE A 65 9.46 -2.35 -12.79
C ILE A 65 8.52 -2.50 -11.58
N VAL A 66 8.38 -1.45 -10.77
CA VAL A 66 7.59 -1.53 -9.52
C VAL A 66 6.13 -1.88 -9.77
N PRO A 67 5.41 -1.26 -10.73
CA PRO A 67 4.01 -1.63 -11.00
C PRO A 67 3.88 -3.07 -11.50
N GLN A 68 4.80 -3.53 -12.36
CA GLN A 68 4.81 -4.91 -12.84
C GLN A 68 4.99 -5.90 -11.70
N LYS A 69 5.91 -5.63 -10.76
CA LYS A 69 6.10 -6.50 -9.60
C LYS A 69 4.86 -6.59 -8.72
N LEU A 70 4.15 -5.48 -8.50
CA LEU A 70 2.89 -5.46 -7.76
C LEU A 70 1.78 -6.23 -8.49
N LEU A 71 1.66 -6.05 -9.82
CA LEU A 71 0.72 -6.78 -10.65
C LEU A 71 0.97 -8.29 -10.63
N ALA A 72 2.24 -8.71 -10.67
CA ALA A 72 2.62 -10.13 -10.63
C ALA A 72 2.16 -10.82 -9.33
N LEU A 73 2.13 -10.11 -8.20
CA LEU A 73 1.60 -10.67 -6.94
C LEU A 73 0.13 -11.09 -7.09
N ALA A 74 -0.68 -10.33 -7.81
CA ALA A 74 -2.09 -10.68 -8.03
C ALA A 74 -2.27 -11.64 -9.23
N LYS A 75 -1.54 -11.44 -10.32
CA LYS A 75 -1.71 -12.19 -11.58
C LYS A 75 -1.06 -13.56 -11.59
N GLU A 76 0.17 -13.64 -11.08
CA GLU A 76 1.02 -14.82 -11.19
C GLU A 76 1.01 -15.60 -9.88
N GLU A 77 1.19 -14.91 -8.75
CA GLU A 77 1.17 -15.53 -7.41
C GLU A 77 -0.26 -15.73 -6.89
N LEU A 78 -1.27 -15.21 -7.59
CA LEU A 78 -2.69 -15.31 -7.23
C LEU A 78 -3.01 -14.81 -5.82
N TYR A 79 -2.25 -13.82 -5.32
CA TYR A 79 -2.51 -13.21 -4.04
C TYR A 79 -3.79 -12.37 -4.09
N LEU A 80 -4.59 -12.52 -3.04
CA LEU A 80 -5.76 -11.71 -2.74
C LEU A 80 -5.50 -10.98 -1.43
N PHE A 81 -5.39 -9.66 -1.51
CA PHE A 81 -5.15 -8.82 -0.36
C PHE A 81 -6.47 -8.42 0.30
N ASN A 82 -6.60 -8.66 1.60
CA ASN A 82 -7.71 -8.23 2.42
C ASN A 82 -7.21 -7.17 3.42
N PRO A 83 -7.14 -5.89 3.03
CA PRO A 83 -6.69 -4.82 3.92
C PRO A 83 -7.70 -4.60 5.06
N ASN A 84 -7.18 -4.35 6.27
CA ASN A 84 -8.01 -3.80 7.34
C ASN A 84 -8.22 -2.31 7.10
N ILE A 85 -9.39 -1.93 6.61
CA ILE A 85 -9.72 -0.53 6.26
C ILE A 85 -10.32 0.24 7.46
N SER A 86 -10.30 -0.34 8.66
CA SER A 86 -10.72 0.40 9.86
C SER A 86 -9.66 1.43 10.28
N THR A 87 -10.03 2.31 11.20
CA THR A 87 -9.11 3.27 11.85
C THR A 87 -7.95 2.60 12.59
N GLU A 88 -8.05 1.29 12.88
CA GLU A 88 -6.98 0.50 13.51
C GLU A 88 -6.08 -0.19 12.48
N GLY A 89 -6.52 -0.27 11.22
CA GLY A 89 -5.82 -0.95 10.14
C GLY A 89 -5.15 -0.03 9.12
N VAL A 90 -5.55 1.25 9.08
CA VAL A 90 -4.96 2.29 8.23
C VAL A 90 -4.55 3.48 9.10
N ARG A 91 -3.34 4.02 8.87
CA ARG A 91 -2.85 5.22 9.54
C ARG A 91 -2.20 6.17 8.53
N SER A 92 -2.55 7.45 8.59
CA SER A 92 -1.90 8.49 7.81
C SER A 92 -0.95 9.36 8.66
N LYS A 93 0.08 9.93 8.02
CA LYS A 93 0.96 10.93 8.63
C LYS A 93 1.45 11.90 7.56
N LYS A 94 1.12 13.18 7.68
CA LYS A 94 1.62 14.22 6.78
C LYS A 94 3.03 14.64 7.18
N GLY A 95 3.92 14.70 6.19
CA GLY A 95 5.29 15.20 6.32
C GLY A 95 5.38 16.73 6.21
N PRO A 96 6.54 17.31 6.60
CA PRO A 96 6.73 18.76 6.63
C PRO A 96 6.63 19.44 5.27
N LEU A 97 7.00 18.74 4.20
CA LEU A 97 7.00 19.25 2.83
C LEU A 97 5.75 18.81 2.05
N GLY A 98 4.68 18.42 2.76
CA GLY A 98 3.41 18.03 2.15
C GLY A 98 3.37 16.61 1.59
N GLN A 99 4.39 15.78 1.83
CA GLN A 99 4.27 14.35 1.56
C GLN A 99 3.25 13.70 2.49
N LEU A 100 2.64 12.60 2.06
CA LEU A 100 1.73 11.82 2.88
C LEU A 100 2.25 10.39 3.03
N GLY A 101 2.52 9.98 4.26
CA GLY A 101 2.78 8.59 4.63
C GLY A 101 1.47 7.88 4.94
N ILE A 102 1.29 6.67 4.42
CA ILE A 102 0.14 5.81 4.70
C ILE A 102 0.66 4.42 5.10
N SER A 103 0.28 3.93 6.27
CA SER A 103 0.46 2.52 6.66
C SER A 103 -0.87 1.80 6.54
N VAL A 104 -0.81 0.55 6.12
CA VAL A 104 -1.94 -0.38 6.14
C VAL A 104 -1.48 -1.78 6.50
N CYS A 105 -2.27 -2.50 7.26
CA CYS A 105 -2.09 -3.94 7.47
C CYS A 105 -3.30 -4.73 7.00
N GLY A 106 -3.11 -6.01 6.74
CA GLY A 106 -4.19 -6.90 6.33
C GLY A 106 -3.74 -8.34 6.23
N MET A 107 -4.62 -9.17 5.68
CA MET A 107 -4.34 -10.57 5.41
C MET A 107 -4.12 -10.78 3.92
N VAL A 108 -3.28 -11.74 3.57
CA VAL A 108 -3.10 -12.19 2.19
C VAL A 108 -3.57 -13.64 2.06
N HIS A 109 -4.37 -13.90 1.03
CA HIS A 109 -4.92 -15.21 0.73
C HIS A 109 -4.50 -15.67 -0.66
N GLN A 110 -4.49 -16.98 -0.85
CA GLN A 110 -4.45 -17.60 -2.17
C GLN A 110 -5.60 -18.61 -2.22
N GLY A 111 -6.64 -18.30 -3.00
CA GLY A 111 -7.92 -19.00 -2.92
C GLY A 111 -8.49 -18.96 -1.49
N ASN A 112 -8.81 -20.13 -0.93
CA ASN A 112 -9.37 -20.27 0.42
C ASN A 112 -8.29 -20.40 1.52
N VAL A 113 -7.00 -20.30 1.17
CA VAL A 113 -5.89 -20.46 2.12
C VAL A 113 -5.40 -19.07 2.54
N CYS A 114 -5.44 -18.78 3.83
CA CYS A 114 -4.76 -17.61 4.39
C CYS A 114 -3.26 -17.88 4.42
N LEU A 115 -2.49 -17.10 3.66
CA LEU A 115 -1.03 -17.21 3.61
C LEU A 115 -0.37 -16.49 4.78
N GLY A 116 -1.05 -15.49 5.36
CA GLY A 116 -0.59 -14.76 6.53
C GLY A 116 -1.01 -13.30 6.52
N VAL A 117 -0.16 -12.46 7.13
CA VAL A 117 -0.41 -11.02 7.27
C VAL A 117 0.58 -10.22 6.45
N PHE A 118 0.10 -9.07 5.99
CA PHE A 118 0.94 -8.06 5.39
C PHE A 118 0.89 -6.75 6.17
N GLU A 119 1.98 -6.01 6.09
CA GLU A 119 2.02 -4.58 6.40
C GLU A 119 2.61 -3.87 5.17
N GLN A 120 1.99 -2.78 4.75
CA GLN A 120 2.44 -1.99 3.62
C GLN A 120 2.45 -0.51 3.98
N ASP A 121 3.58 0.13 3.72
CA ASP A 121 3.76 1.55 3.88
C ASP A 121 3.93 2.23 2.53
N PHE A 122 3.23 3.34 2.33
CA PHE A 122 3.28 4.15 1.12
C PHE A 122 3.82 5.54 1.47
N GLY A 123 4.76 6.02 0.65
CA GLY A 123 5.17 7.41 0.62
C GLY A 123 4.61 8.08 -0.62
N LEU A 124 3.67 9.01 -0.41
CA LEU A 124 3.05 9.80 -1.48
C LEU A 124 3.63 11.20 -1.51
N ALA A 125 3.90 11.72 -2.71
CA ALA A 125 4.36 13.09 -2.91
C ALA A 125 3.46 13.84 -3.89
N LEU A 126 3.25 15.13 -3.61
CA LEU A 126 2.44 16.04 -4.43
C LEU A 126 3.01 16.15 -5.84
N TYR A 127 2.16 15.96 -6.84
CA TYR A 127 2.49 16.05 -8.25
C TYR A 127 2.25 17.49 -8.75
N PRO A 128 3.29 18.25 -9.14
CA PRO A 128 3.18 19.70 -9.37
C PRO A 128 2.24 20.12 -10.51
N SER A 129 2.01 19.25 -11.50
CA SER A 129 1.29 19.64 -12.71
C SER A 129 -0.24 19.55 -12.59
N PHE A 130 -0.76 19.04 -11.47
CA PHE A 130 -2.18 19.06 -11.14
C PHE A 130 -2.32 19.33 -9.64
N GLU A 131 -3.00 20.40 -9.28
CA GLU A 131 -3.25 20.74 -7.87
C GLU A 131 -3.88 19.54 -7.14
N ASN A 132 -3.33 19.19 -5.97
CA ASN A 132 -3.82 18.13 -5.08
C ASN A 132 -3.74 16.69 -5.60
N HIS A 133 -2.95 16.40 -6.63
CA HIS A 133 -2.72 15.02 -7.05
C HIS A 133 -1.47 14.46 -6.35
N TYR A 134 -1.63 13.35 -5.64
CA TYR A 134 -0.51 12.58 -5.10
C TYR A 134 -0.10 11.49 -6.08
N LYS A 135 1.20 11.25 -6.20
CA LYS A 135 1.75 10.05 -6.84
C LYS A 135 2.56 9.24 -5.84
N ILE A 136 2.58 7.92 -6.06
CA ILE A 136 3.32 7.00 -5.21
C ILE A 136 4.81 7.14 -5.52
N LYS A 137 5.60 7.47 -4.49
CA LYS A 137 7.06 7.62 -4.58
C LYS A 137 7.80 6.47 -3.90
N ARG A 138 7.18 5.84 -2.90
CA ARG A 138 7.79 4.73 -2.14
C ARG A 138 6.76 3.72 -1.70
N ILE A 139 7.18 2.46 -1.70
CA ILE A 139 6.43 1.36 -1.12
C ILE A 139 7.37 0.50 -0.28
N ALA A 140 6.96 0.15 0.93
CA ALA A 140 7.56 -0.94 1.68
C ALA A 140 6.47 -1.97 1.97
N LEU A 141 6.56 -3.17 1.40
CA LEU A 141 5.61 -4.27 1.59
C LEU A 141 6.29 -5.39 2.36
N LYS A 142 5.71 -5.80 3.48
CA LYS A 142 6.21 -6.89 4.32
C LYS A 142 5.15 -7.98 4.43
N LEU A 143 5.49 -9.19 4.01
CA LEU A 143 4.67 -10.39 4.17
C LEU A 143 5.28 -11.29 5.26
N ARG A 144 4.43 -11.76 6.16
CA ARG A 144 4.78 -12.74 7.18
C ARG A 144 3.78 -13.88 7.17
N SER A 145 4.27 -15.09 6.99
CA SER A 145 3.45 -16.29 7.19
C SER A 145 3.04 -16.38 8.66
N SER A 146 1.74 -16.44 8.92
CA SER A 146 1.20 -16.48 10.28
C SER A 146 -0.19 -17.09 10.29
N ASN A 147 -0.48 -17.93 11.30
CA ASN A 147 -1.82 -18.44 11.54
C ASN A 147 -2.63 -17.38 12.29
N VAL A 148 -3.31 -16.52 11.54
CA VAL A 148 -4.07 -15.41 12.11
C VAL A 148 -5.56 -15.70 12.06
N ALA A 149 -6.19 -15.70 13.24
CA ALA A 149 -7.62 -15.93 13.39
C ALA A 149 -8.45 -14.63 13.40
N THR A 150 -7.80 -13.47 13.49
CA THR A 150 -8.46 -12.16 13.65
C THR A 150 -7.84 -11.10 12.75
N MET A 151 -8.62 -10.10 12.34
CA MET A 151 -8.11 -9.04 11.47
C MET A 151 -6.90 -8.32 12.11
N PRO A 152 -5.75 -8.20 11.42
CA PRO A 152 -4.57 -7.53 11.97
C PRO A 152 -4.82 -6.04 12.15
N LYS A 153 -4.16 -5.45 13.14
CA LYS A 153 -4.18 -4.02 13.45
C LYS A 153 -2.76 -3.48 13.40
N LEU A 154 -2.61 -2.20 13.06
CA LEU A 154 -1.31 -1.53 13.09
C LEU A 154 -0.87 -1.33 14.54
N GLU A 155 0.38 -1.67 14.83
CA GLU A 155 0.96 -1.41 16.15
C GLU A 155 1.00 0.11 16.45
N GLU A 156 0.67 0.48 17.68
CA GLU A 156 0.83 1.86 18.14
C GLU A 156 2.32 2.22 18.22
N GLY A 157 2.69 3.42 17.77
CA GLY A 157 4.07 3.92 17.87
C GLY A 157 5.02 3.55 16.72
N LYS A 158 4.57 2.85 15.67
CA LYS A 158 5.38 2.63 14.46
C LYS A 158 5.59 3.95 13.70
N ASP A 159 6.85 4.36 13.54
CA ASP A 159 7.16 5.67 12.97
C ASP A 159 7.09 5.65 11.43
N LEU A 160 5.95 6.10 10.93
CA LEU A 160 5.67 6.37 9.51
C LEU A 160 6.67 7.35 8.85
N LEU A 161 7.46 8.09 9.63
CA LEU A 161 8.43 9.07 9.10
C LEU A 161 9.58 8.45 8.33
N ALA A 162 9.94 7.18 8.61
CA ALA A 162 11.04 6.53 7.90
C ALA A 162 10.75 6.38 6.39
N ILE A 163 9.48 6.37 5.97
CA ILE A 163 9.09 6.28 4.56
C ILE A 163 8.98 7.68 3.92
N THR A 164 8.69 8.72 4.70
CA THR A 164 8.50 10.10 4.20
C THR A 164 9.80 10.91 4.10
N VAL A 165 10.88 10.48 4.75
CA VAL A 165 12.19 11.14 4.69
C VAL A 165 13.05 10.48 3.60
N VAL A 166 13.12 11.09 2.42
CA VAL A 166 14.32 11.28 1.57
C VAL A 166 14.04 12.44 0.63
#